data_AF-A0A960BA27-F1
#
_entry.id   AF-A0A960BA27-F1
#
_cell.length_a   1.000
_cell.length_b   1.000
_cell.length_c   1.000
_cell.angle_alpha   90.00
_cell.angle_beta   90.00
_cell.angle_gamma   90.00
#
_symmetry.space_group_name_H-M   'P 1'
#
loop_
_entity.id
_entity.type
_entity.pdbx_description
1 polymer ?
#
loop_
_entity_poly.entity_id
_entity_poly.type
_entity_poly.pdbx_seq_one_letter_code
_entity_poly.pdbx_strand_id
1 'polypeptide(L)'
;MVWLVVAVAVGITGLLGWYFFGSERAGRVQLENGVQVVRIVVDGGYSPDLIEGVRPGVPLRLLFDRREGGECTSRVVVPDFGVNAALPAFRTTAVEFTPTSAGEYRFGCGRNMVSGLLRVQGEAPRQLATSGGAFPEADGRHAEPATAAALATADEEEAERSAEIRDLSHRVIVGAVLTAPVLFAVMATELFKVA
;
A
#
# COMPACT_ATOMS: atom_id res chain seq x y z
N MET A 1 -31.73 28.85 13.57
CA MET A 1 -30.30 29.06 13.85
C MET A 1 -29.66 27.84 14.53
N VAL A 2 -30.13 27.43 15.71
CA VAL A 2 -29.55 26.31 16.48
C VAL A 2 -29.49 24.98 15.70
N TRP A 3 -30.56 24.61 15.00
CA TRP A 3 -30.58 23.37 14.21
C TRP A 3 -29.60 23.35 13.02
N LEU A 4 -29.30 24.52 12.45
CA LEU A 4 -28.29 24.65 11.38
C LEU A 4 -26.88 24.44 11.93
N VAL A 5 -26.59 25.01 13.10
CA VAL A 5 -25.29 24.85 13.77
C VAL A 5 -25.06 23.39 14.17
N VAL A 6 -26.08 22.71 14.69
CA VAL A 6 -26.00 21.29 15.07
C VAL A 6 -25.79 20.40 13.83
N ALA A 7 -26.52 20.65 12.73
CA ALA A 7 -26.36 19.87 11.50
C ALA A 7 -24.95 20.02 10.90
N VAL A 8 -24.40 21.24 10.90
CA VAL A 8 -23.04 21.50 10.43
C VAL A 8 -22.00 20.84 11.33
N ALA A 9 -22.15 20.91 12.65
CA ALA A 9 -21.23 20.26 13.59
C ALA A 9 -21.22 18.74 13.43
N VAL A 10 -22.38 18.11 13.26
CA VAL A 10 -22.49 16.66 13.01
C VAL A 10 -21.87 16.28 11.67
N GLY A 11 -22.11 17.08 10.62
CA GLY A 11 -21.52 16.87 9.31
C GLY A 11 -19.99 16.95 9.32
N ILE A 12 -19.43 17.97 9.98
CA ILE A 12 -17.98 18.14 10.16
C ILE A 12 -17.40 16.99 10.99
N THR A 13 -18.06 16.59 12.08
CA THR A 13 -17.58 15.48 12.92
C THR A 13 -17.59 14.15 12.16
N GLY A 14 -18.63 13.89 11.36
CA GLY A 14 -18.68 12.72 10.48
C GLY A 14 -17.60 12.75 9.39
N LEU A 15 -17.35 13.93 8.80
CA LEU A 15 -16.31 14.12 7.79
C LEU A 15 -14.90 13.93 8.38
N LEU A 16 -14.61 14.49 9.55
CA LEU A 16 -13.34 14.31 10.25
C LEU A 16 -13.15 12.87 10.71
N GLY A 17 -14.21 12.23 11.22
CA GLY A 17 -14.20 10.81 11.57
C GLY A 17 -13.86 9.93 10.37
N TRP A 18 -14.52 10.15 9.23
CA TRP A 18 -14.20 9.42 8.00
C TRP A 18 -12.81 9.73 7.45
N TYR A 19 -12.33 10.98 7.55
CA TYR A 19 -10.99 11.37 7.12
C TYR A 19 -9.88 10.71 7.97
N PHE A 20 -10.05 10.66 9.29
CA PHE A 20 -9.05 10.06 10.20
C PHE A 20 -9.12 8.52 10.25
N PHE A 21 -10.30 7.93 10.17
CA PHE A 21 -10.49 6.47 10.29
C PHE A 21 -10.67 5.75 8.94
N GLY A 22 -10.71 6.47 7.82
CA GLY A 22 -11.05 5.91 6.50
C GLY A 22 -9.90 5.30 5.70
N SER A 23 -8.66 5.20 6.23
CA SER A 23 -7.50 4.90 5.38
C SER A 23 -6.45 3.92 5.91
N GLU A 24 -6.75 3.06 6.88
CA GLU A 24 -5.94 1.84 7.07
C GLU A 24 -6.35 0.80 6.02
N ARG A 25 -5.93 1.05 4.78
CA ARG A 25 -6.11 0.09 3.69
C ARG A 25 -5.15 -1.06 3.93
N ALA A 26 -5.67 -2.21 4.35
CA ALA A 26 -4.94 -3.47 4.34
C ALA A 26 -4.18 -3.61 3.02
N GLY A 27 -2.93 -4.07 3.10
CA GLY A 27 -2.05 -4.16 1.93
C GLY A 27 -2.69 -5.00 0.83
N ARG A 28 -2.98 -4.37 -0.31
CA ARG A 28 -3.55 -5.08 -1.45
C ARG A 28 -2.46 -5.91 -2.12
N VAL A 29 -2.67 -7.22 -2.15
CA VAL A 29 -1.83 -8.16 -2.87
C VAL A 29 -2.02 -7.95 -4.37
N GLN A 30 -0.92 -7.68 -5.07
CA GLN A 30 -0.88 -7.63 -6.52
C GLN A 30 -0.38 -8.96 -7.06
N LEU A 31 -0.82 -9.36 -8.24
CA LEU A 31 -0.40 -10.61 -8.88
C LEU A 31 0.40 -10.27 -10.12
N GLU A 32 1.71 -10.49 -10.05
CA GLU A 32 2.65 -10.25 -11.13
C GLU A 32 3.28 -11.59 -11.52
N ASN A 33 3.05 -12.04 -12.76
CA ASN A 33 3.68 -13.26 -13.30
C ASN A 33 3.50 -14.52 -12.41
N GLY A 34 2.35 -14.67 -11.75
CA GLY A 34 2.08 -15.78 -10.84
C GLY A 34 2.70 -15.66 -9.45
N VAL A 35 3.34 -14.53 -9.14
CA VAL A 35 3.86 -14.18 -7.82
C VAL A 35 2.95 -13.13 -7.18
N GLN A 36 2.66 -13.30 -5.91
CA GLN A 36 1.94 -12.33 -5.09
C GLN A 36 2.93 -11.27 -4.62
N VAL A 37 2.75 -10.02 -5.01
CA VAL A 37 3.64 -8.91 -4.65
C VAL A 37 2.91 -7.98 -3.69
N VAL A 38 3.56 -7.63 -2.59
CA VAL A 38 3.06 -6.66 -1.60
C VAL A 38 4.18 -5.67 -1.30
N ARG A 39 3.86 -4.37 -1.38
CA ARG A 39 4.79 -3.30 -1.01
C ARG A 39 4.50 -2.82 0.40
N ILE A 40 5.54 -2.72 1.22
CA ILE A 40 5.48 -2.35 2.63
C ILE A 40 6.48 -1.21 2.82
N VAL A 41 6.02 -0.06 3.27
CA VAL A 41 6.86 1.07 3.66
C VAL A 41 7.31 0.86 5.11
N VAL A 42 8.61 1.07 5.36
CA VAL A 42 9.20 1.00 6.71
C VAL A 42 9.65 2.39 7.14
N ASP A 43 8.90 3.00 8.03
CA ASP A 43 9.14 4.33 8.59
C ASP A 43 8.53 4.41 10.01
N GLY A 44 9.33 4.20 11.05
CA GLY A 44 8.87 4.05 12.43
C GLY A 44 7.95 2.84 12.72
N GLY A 45 7.59 2.08 11.68
CA GLY A 45 6.55 1.05 11.66
C GLY A 45 6.51 0.34 10.30
N TYR A 46 5.70 -0.70 10.18
CA TYR A 46 5.35 -1.29 8.87
C TYR A 46 4.03 -0.70 8.41
N SER A 47 4.01 -0.14 7.20
CA SER A 47 2.79 0.35 6.57
C SER A 47 2.62 -0.28 5.19
N PRO A 48 1.58 -1.09 4.97
CA PRO A 48 0.59 -1.54 5.95
C PRO A 48 1.18 -2.53 6.95
N ASP A 49 0.64 -2.55 8.17
CA ASP A 49 0.96 -3.52 9.21
C ASP A 49 0.15 -4.81 9.05
N LEU A 50 -1.06 -4.72 8.49
CA LEU A 50 -1.92 -5.85 8.13
C LEU A 50 -1.92 -6.10 6.62
N ILE A 51 -1.51 -7.30 6.23
CA ILE A 51 -1.54 -7.80 4.85
C ILE A 51 -2.64 -8.84 4.75
N GLU A 52 -3.66 -8.58 3.93
CA GLU A 52 -4.80 -9.48 3.71
C GLU A 52 -4.86 -9.96 2.26
N GLY A 53 -5.57 -11.07 2.02
CA GLY A 53 -5.80 -11.58 0.66
C GLY A 53 -4.63 -12.36 0.07
N VAL A 54 -3.69 -12.81 0.90
CA VAL A 54 -2.61 -13.70 0.46
C VAL A 54 -3.15 -15.13 0.34
N ARG A 55 -2.87 -15.76 -0.79
CA ARG A 55 -3.30 -17.12 -1.08
C ARG A 55 -2.20 -18.13 -0.74
N PRO A 56 -2.54 -19.26 -0.11
CA PRO A 56 -1.58 -20.34 0.13
C PRO A 56 -1.17 -20.99 -1.19
N GLY A 57 0.02 -21.59 -1.22
CA GLY A 57 0.63 -22.29 -2.36
C GLY A 57 1.08 -21.42 -3.52
N VAL A 58 0.98 -20.09 -3.42
CA VAL A 58 1.45 -19.14 -4.43
C VAL A 58 2.65 -18.35 -3.87
N PRO A 59 3.77 -18.23 -4.61
CA PRO A 59 4.94 -17.47 -4.14
C PRO A 59 4.56 -16.04 -3.75
N LEU A 60 5.06 -15.58 -2.60
CA LEU A 60 4.84 -14.25 -2.06
C LEU A 60 6.17 -13.49 -2.02
N ARG A 61 6.17 -12.30 -2.60
CA ARG A 61 7.27 -11.33 -2.61
C ARG A 61 6.85 -10.09 -1.84
N LEU A 62 7.43 -9.91 -0.66
CA LEU A 62 7.26 -8.71 0.15
C LEU A 62 8.38 -7.72 -0.19
N LEU A 63 8.01 -6.56 -0.71
CA LEU A 63 8.92 -5.46 -1.04
C LEU A 63 8.93 -4.47 0.12
N PHE A 64 9.96 -4.52 0.95
CA PHE A 64 10.16 -3.60 2.07
C PHE A 64 10.90 -2.35 1.60
N ASP A 65 10.21 -1.23 1.46
CA ASP A 65 10.78 0.08 1.17
C ASP A 65 11.15 0.78 2.49
N ARG A 66 12.41 0.66 2.91
CA ARG A 66 12.88 1.25 4.17
C ARG A 66 13.26 2.71 3.96
N ARG A 67 12.52 3.64 4.58
CA ARG A 67 12.71 5.10 4.46
C ARG A 67 13.35 5.75 5.69
N GLU A 68 13.88 4.93 6.59
CA GLU A 68 14.50 5.36 7.83
C GLU A 68 15.86 4.69 8.08
N GLY A 69 16.61 5.22 9.05
CA GLY A 69 17.91 4.70 9.49
C GLY A 69 17.91 3.99 10.85
N GLY A 70 16.75 3.74 11.47
CA GLY A 70 16.67 3.20 12.83
C GLY A 70 17.14 1.75 12.96
N GLU A 71 18.05 1.45 13.90
CA GLU A 71 18.60 0.09 14.09
C GLU A 71 17.55 -0.98 14.41
N CYS A 72 16.41 -0.58 15.00
CA CYS A 72 15.32 -1.49 15.32
C CYS A 72 14.80 -2.21 14.07
N THR A 73 14.65 -1.50 12.94
CA THR A 73 14.09 -1.98 11.67
C THR A 73 15.17 -2.38 10.65
N SER A 74 16.41 -2.60 11.10
CA SER A 74 17.55 -3.03 10.26
C SER A 74 17.38 -4.42 9.64
N ARG A 75 16.39 -5.19 10.10
CA ARG A 75 16.14 -6.57 9.68
C ARG A 75 14.68 -6.93 9.92
N VAL A 76 14.15 -7.75 9.02
CA VAL A 76 12.83 -8.39 9.15
C VAL A 76 12.98 -9.88 9.43
N VAL A 77 12.11 -10.38 10.30
CA VAL A 77 12.02 -11.78 10.70
C VAL A 77 10.59 -12.25 10.50
N VAL A 78 10.43 -13.40 9.85
CA VAL A 78 9.15 -14.11 9.74
C VAL A 78 9.37 -15.53 10.27
N PRO A 79 9.12 -15.78 11.56
CA PRO A 79 9.55 -17.01 12.25
C PRO A 79 8.92 -18.26 11.64
N ASP A 80 7.64 -18.20 11.25
CA ASP A 80 6.91 -19.33 10.69
C ASP A 80 7.47 -19.83 9.34
N PHE A 81 8.20 -18.95 8.63
CA PHE A 81 8.84 -19.27 7.35
C PHE A 81 10.37 -19.31 7.44
N GLY A 82 10.95 -19.19 8.64
CA GLY A 82 12.40 -19.17 8.85
C GLY A 82 13.12 -18.00 8.17
N VAL A 83 12.39 -16.93 7.84
CA VAL A 83 12.93 -15.78 7.12
C VAL A 83 13.63 -14.85 8.10
N ASN A 84 14.87 -14.47 7.77
CA ASN A 84 15.64 -13.47 8.48
C ASN A 84 16.48 -12.68 7.46
N ALA A 85 16.01 -11.48 7.09
CA ALA A 85 16.59 -10.69 6.01
C ALA A 85 16.99 -9.29 6.48
N ALA A 86 18.18 -8.84 6.10
CA ALA A 86 18.62 -7.47 6.37
C ALA A 86 17.84 -6.48 5.49
N LEU A 87 17.44 -5.36 6.08
CA LEU A 87 16.80 -4.24 5.41
C LEU A 87 17.75 -3.04 5.48
N PRO A 88 18.61 -2.79 4.47
CA PRO A 88 19.47 -1.61 4.46
C PRO A 88 18.64 -0.32 4.49
N ALA A 89 19.16 0.74 5.11
CA ALA A 89 18.47 2.03 5.19
C ALA A 89 18.28 2.64 3.80
N PHE A 90 17.17 3.35 3.59
CA PHE A 90 16.82 4.07 2.35
C PHE A 90 16.83 3.20 1.08
N ARG A 91 16.51 1.91 1.24
CA ARG A 91 16.57 0.90 0.17
C ARG A 91 15.34 0.01 0.21
N THR A 92 14.92 -0.43 -0.97
CA THR A 92 13.89 -1.48 -1.10
C THR A 92 14.55 -2.86 -1.12
N THR A 93 14.12 -3.75 -0.22
CA THR A 93 14.56 -5.16 -0.19
C THR A 93 13.39 -6.08 -0.49
N ALA A 94 13.58 -7.03 -1.41
CA ALA A 94 12.62 -8.08 -1.69
C ALA A 94 12.86 -9.29 -0.78
N VAL A 95 11.79 -9.76 -0.14
CA VAL A 95 11.78 -10.96 0.69
C VAL A 95 10.76 -11.94 0.10
N GLU A 96 11.24 -13.11 -0.29
CA GLU A 96 10.44 -14.10 -1.02
C GLU A 96 10.27 -15.39 -0.21
N PHE A 97 9.04 -15.86 -0.10
CA PHE A 97 8.70 -17.15 0.50
C PHE A 97 7.34 -17.62 -0.02
N THR A 98 7.01 -18.90 0.19
CA THR A 98 5.73 -19.47 -0.26
C THR A 98 4.93 -19.95 0.94
N PRO A 99 3.85 -19.25 1.35
CA PRO A 99 2.98 -19.74 2.41
C PRO A 99 2.21 -20.96 1.91
N THR A 100 2.29 -22.10 2.60
CA THR A 100 1.62 -23.35 2.16
C THR A 100 0.28 -23.58 2.83
N SER A 101 0.09 -23.04 4.04
CA SER A 101 -1.12 -23.21 4.84
C SER A 101 -1.83 -21.88 5.03
N ALA A 102 -3.16 -21.92 5.11
CA ALA A 102 -3.95 -20.79 5.54
C ALA A 102 -3.75 -20.53 7.04
N GLY A 103 -3.72 -19.26 7.44
CA GLY A 103 -3.44 -18.88 8.81
C GLY A 103 -2.99 -17.43 8.95
N GLU A 104 -2.72 -17.06 10.19
CA GLU A 104 -2.17 -15.76 10.55
C GLU A 104 -0.70 -15.93 10.93
N TYR A 105 0.16 -15.21 10.24
CA TYR A 105 1.61 -15.26 10.40
C TYR A 105 2.10 -13.89 10.82
N ARG A 106 2.99 -13.84 11.81
CA ARG A 106 3.56 -12.57 12.27
C ARG A 106 4.87 -12.33 11.56
N PHE A 107 5.09 -11.10 11.12
CA PHE A 107 6.40 -10.62 10.69
C PHE A 107 6.80 -9.44 11.57
N GLY A 108 8.10 -9.29 11.84
CA GLY A 108 8.54 -8.27 12.77
C GLY A 108 10.00 -7.94 12.63
N CYS A 109 10.42 -6.90 13.34
CA CYS A 109 11.83 -6.61 13.48
C CYS A 109 12.55 -7.66 14.34
N GLY A 110 13.88 -7.69 14.34
CA GLY A 110 14.65 -8.72 15.06
C GLY A 110 14.40 -8.81 16.58
N ARG A 111 13.88 -7.74 17.20
CA ARG A 111 13.48 -7.69 18.62
C ARG A 111 11.97 -7.75 18.84
N ASN A 112 11.18 -7.98 17.80
CA ASN A 112 9.71 -8.06 17.84
C ASN A 112 9.01 -6.84 18.47
N MET A 113 9.61 -5.65 18.40
CA MET A 113 8.99 -4.41 18.87
C MET A 113 8.05 -3.80 17.83
N VAL A 114 8.49 -3.81 16.57
CA VAL A 114 7.70 -3.41 15.42
C VAL A 114 7.30 -4.68 14.71
N SER A 115 6.00 -4.89 14.53
CA SER A 115 5.45 -6.12 13.95
C SER A 115 4.25 -5.81 13.07
N GLY A 116 4.00 -6.69 12.12
CA GLY A 116 2.81 -6.73 11.29
C GLY A 116 2.25 -8.15 11.22
N LEU A 117 1.04 -8.26 10.68
CA LEU A 117 0.29 -9.50 10.53
C LEU A 117 0.08 -9.80 9.04
N LEU A 118 0.44 -11.00 8.66
CA LEU A 118 0.21 -11.57 7.34
C LEU A 118 -0.93 -12.59 7.44
N ARG A 119 -2.06 -12.29 6.81
CA ARG A 119 -3.25 -13.14 6.82
C ARG A 119 -3.37 -13.89 5.51
N VAL A 120 -3.11 -15.19 5.58
CA VAL A 120 -3.22 -16.12 4.45
C VAL A 120 -4.59 -16.77 4.49
N GLN A 121 -5.39 -16.57 3.44
CA GLN A 121 -6.75 -17.07 3.32
C GLN A 121 -6.97 -17.81 2.01
N GLY A 122 -7.90 -18.75 2.01
CA GLY A 122 -8.27 -19.55 0.86
C GLY A 122 -7.65 -20.94 0.86
N GLU A 123 -8.04 -21.74 -0.14
CA GLU A 123 -7.47 -23.07 -0.37
C GLU A 123 -6.17 -22.93 -1.17
N ALA A 124 -5.16 -23.75 -0.87
CA ALA A 124 -4.00 -23.85 -1.74
C ALA A 124 -4.48 -24.23 -3.14
N PRO A 125 -3.86 -23.72 -4.23
CA PRO A 125 -4.19 -24.17 -5.57
C PRO A 125 -4.08 -25.68 -5.57
N ARG A 126 -5.23 -26.34 -5.72
CA ARG A 126 -5.34 -27.79 -5.82
C ARG A 126 -4.64 -28.14 -7.13
N GLN A 127 -3.33 -28.36 -7.04
CA GLN A 127 -2.56 -28.88 -8.14
C GLN A 127 -3.27 -30.16 -8.56
N LEU A 128 -3.72 -30.17 -9.81
CA LEU A 128 -4.24 -31.35 -10.47
C LEU A 128 -3.31 -32.52 -10.13
N ALA A 129 -3.80 -33.45 -9.32
CA ALA A 129 -3.28 -34.80 -9.28
C ALA A 129 -3.57 -35.41 -10.66
N THR A 130 -2.66 -35.21 -11.61
CA THR A 130 -2.63 -35.90 -12.91
C THR A 130 -1.18 -35.99 -13.36
N SER A 131 -0.63 -37.18 -13.07
CA SER A 131 0.33 -37.96 -13.85
C SER A 131 1.36 -37.24 -14.74
N GLY A 132 2.63 -37.44 -14.38
CA GLY A 132 3.76 -37.84 -15.23
C GLY A 132 3.89 -37.29 -16.65
N GLY A 133 5.00 -36.61 -16.93
CA GLY A 133 5.47 -36.40 -18.30
C GLY A 133 6.65 -35.43 -18.40
N ALA A 134 7.85 -36.02 -18.57
CA ALA A 134 9.05 -35.52 -19.26
C ALA A 134 9.32 -34.00 -19.40
N PHE A 135 10.51 -33.59 -18.96
CA PHE A 135 11.20 -32.39 -19.44
C PHE A 135 11.59 -32.54 -20.92
N PRO A 136 11.36 -31.52 -21.76
CA PRO A 136 12.19 -31.27 -22.93
C PRO A 136 13.13 -30.09 -22.67
N GLU A 137 14.42 -30.36 -22.82
CA GLU A 137 15.50 -29.38 -22.97
C GLU A 137 15.60 -28.95 -24.45
N ALA A 138 15.57 -27.64 -24.71
CA ALA A 138 16.09 -26.98 -25.94
C ALA A 138 16.01 -25.46 -25.71
N ASP A 139 17.10 -24.77 -25.39
CA ASP A 139 18.17 -24.26 -26.27
C ASP A 139 17.79 -22.95 -27.00
N GLY A 140 18.73 -22.00 -26.96
CA GLY A 140 18.50 -20.57 -27.03
C GLY A 140 18.39 -19.93 -28.41
N ARG A 141 17.79 -18.72 -28.44
CA ARG A 141 18.44 -17.45 -28.82
C ARG A 141 17.44 -16.30 -28.96
N HIS A 142 17.87 -15.16 -28.44
CA HIS A 142 17.51 -13.76 -28.72
C HIS A 142 16.37 -13.45 -29.70
N ALA A 143 15.37 -12.73 -29.18
CA ALA A 143 14.67 -11.67 -29.91
C ALA A 143 14.35 -10.52 -28.94
N GLU A 144 15.03 -9.40 -29.16
CA GLU A 144 14.87 -8.12 -28.48
C GLU A 144 13.49 -7.51 -28.79
N PRO A 145 12.84 -6.84 -27.82
CA PRO A 145 12.11 -5.63 -28.17
C PRO A 145 12.46 -4.52 -27.18
N ALA A 146 13.59 -3.85 -27.41
CA ALA A 146 14.01 -2.65 -26.67
C ALA A 146 13.17 -1.39 -27.01
N THR A 147 12.11 -1.52 -27.80
CA THR A 147 11.27 -0.39 -28.25
C THR A 147 9.85 -0.36 -27.65
N ALA A 148 9.43 -1.38 -26.90
CA ALA A 148 8.15 -1.36 -26.16
C ALA A 148 8.29 -0.79 -24.73
N ALA A 149 9.47 -0.93 -24.12
CA ALA A 149 9.75 -0.47 -22.75
C ALA A 149 9.74 1.06 -22.62
N ALA A 150 9.97 1.82 -23.70
CA ALA A 150 10.05 3.28 -23.64
C ALA A 150 8.68 3.99 -23.69
N LEU A 151 7.63 3.34 -24.19
CA LEU A 151 6.26 3.87 -24.09
C LEU A 151 5.61 3.51 -22.75
N ALA A 152 5.88 2.30 -22.22
CA ALA A 152 5.34 1.87 -20.93
C ALA A 152 5.85 2.75 -19.77
N THR A 153 7.11 3.17 -19.80
CA THR A 153 7.67 4.06 -18.77
C THR A 153 7.02 5.44 -18.75
N ALA A 154 6.57 5.96 -19.89
CA ALA A 154 5.89 7.25 -19.97
C ALA A 154 4.43 7.17 -19.44
N ASP A 155 3.73 6.08 -19.75
CA ASP A 155 2.36 5.85 -19.28
C ASP A 155 2.31 5.54 -17.76
N GLU A 156 3.33 4.85 -17.22
CA GLU A 156 3.45 4.55 -15.79
C GLU A 156 3.86 5.78 -14.95
N GLU A 157 4.79 6.61 -15.46
CA GLU A 157 5.15 7.89 -14.82
C GLU A 157 3.98 8.89 -14.82
N GLU A 158 3.17 8.94 -15.89
CA GLU A 158 1.96 9.77 -15.94
C GLU A 158 0.86 9.26 -14.98
N ALA A 159 0.75 7.94 -14.79
CA ALA A 159 -0.19 7.35 -13.84
C ALA A 159 0.18 7.67 -12.38
N GLU A 160 1.46 7.59 -12.01
CA GLU A 160 1.94 7.94 -10.67
C GLU A 160 1.78 9.44 -10.37
N ARG A 161 2.11 10.29 -11.35
CA ARG A 161 1.90 11.74 -11.25
C ARG A 161 0.42 12.11 -11.14
N SER A 162 -0.46 11.39 -11.83
CA SER A 162 -1.92 11.62 -11.74
C SER A 162 -2.50 11.25 -10.38
N ALA A 163 -1.92 10.25 -9.70
CA ALA A 163 -2.32 9.82 -8.37
C ALA A 163 -1.90 10.85 -7.31
N GLU A 164 -0.69 11.42 -7.43
CA GLU A 164 -0.20 12.51 -6.60
C GLU A 164 -1.03 13.79 -6.80
N ILE A 165 -1.28 14.18 -8.05
CA ILE A 165 -2.08 15.38 -8.38
C ILE A 165 -3.52 15.23 -7.87
N ARG A 166 -4.11 14.02 -7.91
CA ARG A 166 -5.47 13.79 -7.41
C ARG A 166 -5.56 13.95 -5.90
N ASP A 167 -4.57 13.48 -5.15
CA ASP A 167 -4.50 13.67 -3.70
C ASP A 167 -4.30 15.15 -3.34
N LEU A 168 -3.34 15.82 -3.98
CA LEU A 168 -3.10 17.25 -3.80
C LEU A 168 -4.30 18.12 -4.20
N SER A 169 -4.92 17.84 -5.34
CA SER A 169 -6.13 18.52 -5.81
C SER A 169 -7.28 18.33 -4.84
N HIS A 170 -7.48 17.12 -4.32
CA HIS A 170 -8.54 16.85 -3.36
C HIS A 170 -8.31 17.65 -2.06
N ARG A 171 -7.07 17.72 -1.57
CA ARG A 171 -6.70 18.53 -0.39
C ARG A 171 -6.92 20.03 -0.61
N VAL A 172 -6.54 20.56 -1.77
CA VAL A 172 -6.72 21.98 -2.11
C VAL A 172 -8.19 22.34 -2.27
N ILE A 173 -8.98 21.50 -2.95
CA ILE A 173 -10.42 21.72 -3.14
C ILE A 173 -11.14 21.68 -1.79
N VAL A 174 -10.82 20.71 -0.93
CA VAL A 174 -11.40 20.62 0.42
C VAL A 174 -11.03 21.86 1.26
N GLY A 175 -9.76 22.30 1.21
CA GLY A 175 -9.32 23.52 1.88
C GLY A 175 -10.04 24.78 1.37
N ALA A 176 -10.25 24.88 0.06
CA ALA A 176 -10.98 25.99 -0.55
C ALA A 176 -12.46 26.00 -0.14
N VAL A 177 -13.12 24.84 -0.12
CA VAL A 177 -14.52 24.71 0.30
C VAL A 177 -14.70 25.03 1.78
N LEU A 178 -13.76 24.63 2.64
CA LEU A 178 -13.82 24.92 4.08
C LEU A 178 -13.55 26.39 4.40
N THR A 179 -12.73 27.08 3.61
CA THR A 179 -12.40 28.50 3.81
C THR A 179 -13.37 29.46 3.10
N ALA A 180 -14.06 29.00 2.05
CA ALA A 180 -15.00 29.81 1.26
C ALA A 180 -16.11 30.51 2.08
N PRO A 181 -16.77 29.86 3.09
CA PRO A 181 -17.81 30.52 3.88
C PRO A 181 -17.26 31.67 4.74
N VAL A 182 -16.05 31.49 5.27
CA VAL A 182 -15.37 32.50 6.08
C VAL A 182 -14.93 33.67 5.21
N LEU A 183 -14.32 33.38 4.05
CA LEU A 183 -13.95 34.39 3.05
C LEU A 183 -15.16 35.18 2.57
N PHE A 184 -16.26 34.50 2.27
CA PHE A 184 -17.50 35.13 1.83
C PHE A 184 -18.08 36.05 2.91
N ALA A 185 -18.06 35.64 4.18
CA ALA A 185 -18.51 36.47 5.30
C ALA A 185 -17.65 37.74 5.44
N VAL A 186 -16.32 37.63 5.35
CA VAL A 186 -15.40 38.78 5.41
C VAL A 186 -15.63 39.73 4.23
N MET A 187 -15.72 39.22 3.01
CA MET A 187 -15.97 40.03 1.81
C MET A 187 -17.35 40.71 1.84
N ALA A 188 -18.39 40.01 2.33
CA ALA A 188 -19.71 40.60 2.51
C ALA A 188 -19.68 41.75 3.53
N THR A 189 -18.95 41.61 4.64
CA THR A 189 -18.86 42.68 5.64
C THR A 189 -18.16 43.94 5.14
N GLU A 190 -17.21 43.82 4.21
CA GLU A 190 -16.56 44.96 3.55
C GLU A 190 -17.50 45.62 2.53
N LEU A 191 -18.25 44.83 1.74
CA LEU A 191 -19.20 45.34 0.75
C LEU A 191 -20.38 46.10 1.38
N PHE A 192 -20.91 45.63 2.52
CA PHE A 192 -22.06 46.25 3.18
C PHE A 192 -21.69 47.41 4.14
N LYS A 193 -20.39 47.67 4.38
CA LYS A 193 -19.93 48.83 5.17
C LYS A 193 -19.67 50.09 4.34
N VAL A 194 -19.68 49.98 3.00
CA VAL A 194 -19.41 51.09 2.07
C VAL A 194 -20.71 51.67 1.47
N ALA A 195 -21.89 51.21 1.90
CA ALA A 195 -23.20 51.72 1.49
C ALA A 195 -23.84 52.62 2.56
#